data_AF-A0A931NEP8-F1
#
_entry.id   AF-A0A931NEP8-F1
#
_cell.length_a   1.000
_cell.length_b   1.000
_cell.length_c   1.000
_cell.angle_alpha   90.00
_cell.angle_beta   90.00
_cell.angle_gamma   90.00
#
_symmetry.space_group_name_H-M   'P 1'
#
loop_
_entity.id
_entity.type
_entity.pdbx_description
1 polymer ?
#
loop_
_entity_poly.entity_id
_entity_poly.type
_entity_poly.pdbx_seq_one_letter_code
_entity_poly.pdbx_strand_id
1 'polypeptide(L)'
;MNTAVRTVGTVVVLAVFGAALFFALRDTQQKKEVAQEQADIASAEPLKGLIAVDAEPFFKDERVQRILSAHKLPVQVQRVGSRDMAGKVQASGGPDFFFSSGVVAANMILDAARKTKLNATQSSPFHTPLVVASWEPIAKLLVANQMAKANPAGYYELDMAALTQAMLAKKRWKDLKGSSAYDVSRSVLVSTTDIRRSNSAAMYLALTSQALLGEVVSDRATAQTQAQKLAELFKRQGYQENYVNGAFDDYLAIGMGKTPLAFIYENQMLAHALKSGIRKEMVLLVPQPTIVNKVVWVAMNERAKRLGELLASNKELQAVALELGFRTGDPAAFAAAAQRAGLAVDTQLNNVVDPPAFDLMFEMIDVVSREMNQ
;
A
#
# COMPACT_ATOMS: atom_id res chain seq x y z
N MET A 1 14.12 61.67 -54.97
CA MET A 1 13.49 60.99 -53.81
C MET A 1 13.81 61.78 -52.55
N ASN A 2 12.76 62.15 -51.81
CA ASN A 2 12.80 63.12 -50.72
C ASN A 2 13.53 62.54 -49.49
N THR A 3 14.44 63.30 -48.89
CA THR A 3 15.35 62.88 -47.80
C THR A 3 14.57 62.31 -46.60
N ALA A 4 13.36 62.82 -46.35
CA ALA A 4 12.46 62.35 -45.30
C ALA A 4 11.99 60.88 -45.50
N VAL A 5 11.75 60.45 -46.74
CA VAL A 5 11.29 59.08 -47.03
C VAL A 5 12.41 58.06 -46.79
N ARG A 6 13.67 58.45 -47.07
CA ARG A 6 14.85 57.63 -46.73
C ARG A 6 15.03 57.50 -45.22
N THR A 7 14.89 58.59 -44.46
CA THR A 7 15.05 58.55 -43.01
C THR A 7 14.00 57.68 -42.34
N VAL A 8 12.72 57.80 -42.75
CA VAL A 8 11.64 56.95 -42.22
C VAL A 8 11.86 55.48 -42.59
N GLY A 9 12.24 55.19 -43.84
CA GLY A 9 12.57 53.83 -44.27
C GLY A 9 13.70 53.19 -43.45
N THR A 10 14.78 53.95 -43.18
CA THR A 10 15.90 53.49 -42.36
C THR A 10 15.48 53.19 -40.91
N VAL A 11 14.64 54.03 -40.30
CA VAL A 11 14.15 53.81 -38.93
C VAL A 11 13.28 52.55 -38.85
N VAL A 12 12.41 52.30 -39.83
CA VAL A 12 11.59 51.08 -39.87
C VAL A 12 12.48 49.84 -40.02
N VAL A 13 13.49 49.87 -40.89
CA VAL A 13 14.42 48.74 -41.06
C VAL A 13 15.19 48.47 -39.78
N LEU A 14 15.67 49.51 -39.09
CA LEU A 14 16.37 49.36 -37.81
C LEU A 14 15.45 48.82 -36.70
N ALA A 15 14.18 49.23 -36.67
CA ALA A 15 13.21 48.72 -35.71
C ALA A 15 12.89 47.24 -35.96
N VAL A 16 12.70 46.84 -37.22
CA VAL A 16 12.48 45.44 -37.59
C VAL A 16 13.70 44.58 -37.28
N PHE A 17 14.91 45.07 -37.57
CA PHE A 17 16.15 44.36 -37.26
C PHE A 17 16.38 44.25 -35.74
N GLY A 18 16.13 45.31 -34.98
CA GLY A 18 16.20 45.31 -33.52
C GLY A 18 15.21 44.33 -32.89
N ALA A 19 13.98 44.27 -33.40
CA ALA A 19 12.98 43.30 -32.95
C ALA A 19 13.41 41.86 -33.28
N ALA A 20 13.87 41.59 -34.51
CA ALA A 20 14.35 40.27 -34.92
C ALA A 20 15.56 39.81 -34.06
N LEU A 21 16.50 40.70 -33.78
CA LEU A 21 17.65 40.43 -32.91
C LEU A 21 17.22 40.16 -31.46
N PHE A 22 16.27 40.93 -30.94
CA PHE A 22 15.71 40.71 -29.60
C PHE A 22 15.03 39.34 -29.48
N PHE A 23 14.19 38.95 -30.45
CA PHE A 23 13.57 37.62 -30.47
C PHE A 23 14.58 36.49 -30.61
N ALA A 24 15.62 36.65 -31.46
CA ALA A 24 16.67 35.65 -31.62
C ALA A 24 17.53 35.48 -30.35
N LEU A 25 17.87 36.57 -29.65
CA LEU A 25 18.59 36.53 -28.38
C LEU A 25 17.76 35.89 -27.27
N ARG A 26 16.46 36.20 -27.21
CA ARG A 26 15.53 35.62 -26.25
C ARG A 26 15.34 34.11 -26.48
N ASP A 27 15.17 33.67 -27.72
CA ASP A 27 15.10 32.25 -28.08
C ASP A 27 16.39 31.50 -27.72
N THR A 28 17.55 32.14 -27.92
CA THR A 28 18.86 31.58 -27.54
C THR A 28 19.03 31.49 -26.02
N GLN A 29 18.61 32.50 -25.27
CA GLN A 29 18.61 32.46 -23.80
C GLN A 29 17.68 31.37 -23.28
N GLN A 30 16.46 31.28 -23.80
CA GLN A 30 15.50 30.27 -23.41
C GLN A 30 16.02 28.85 -23.70
N LYS A 31 16.67 28.63 -24.85
CA LYS A 31 17.34 27.36 -25.17
C LYS A 31 18.49 27.03 -24.21
N LYS A 32 19.29 28.02 -23.81
CA LYS A 32 20.36 27.84 -22.82
C LYS A 32 19.83 27.53 -21.43
N GLU A 33 18.77 28.21 -21.00
CA GLU A 33 18.10 27.96 -19.73
C GLU A 33 17.51 26.55 -19.69
N VAL A 34 16.82 26.11 -20.74
CA VAL A 34 16.30 24.74 -20.85
C VAL A 34 17.43 23.71 -20.87
N ALA A 35 18.53 23.97 -21.60
CA ALA A 35 19.68 23.07 -21.63
C ALA A 35 20.40 22.98 -20.27
N GLN A 36 20.52 24.10 -19.55
CA GLN A 36 21.10 24.14 -18.21
C GLN A 36 20.20 23.43 -17.20
N GLU A 37 18.89 23.64 -17.27
CA GLU A 37 17.93 22.94 -16.41
C GLU A 37 17.94 21.43 -16.65
N GLN A 38 18.03 21.00 -17.91
CA GLN A 38 18.21 19.59 -18.27
C GLN A 38 19.54 19.02 -17.77
N ALA A 39 20.63 19.78 -17.85
CA ALA A 39 21.93 19.38 -17.32
C ALA A 39 21.89 19.24 -15.78
N ASP A 40 21.26 20.19 -15.09
CA ASP A 40 21.07 20.15 -13.63
C ASP A 40 20.25 18.91 -13.21
N ILE A 41 19.15 18.62 -13.93
CA ILE A 41 18.34 17.42 -13.71
C ILE A 41 19.18 16.15 -13.89
N ALA A 42 19.97 16.09 -14.96
CA ALA A 42 20.82 14.94 -15.27
C ALA A 42 21.96 14.75 -14.24
N SER A 43 22.42 15.82 -13.59
CA SER A 43 23.48 15.78 -12.58
C SER A 43 22.99 15.51 -11.14
N ALA A 44 21.67 15.47 -10.90
CA ALA A 44 21.14 15.32 -9.56
C ALA A 44 21.47 13.93 -8.96
N GLU A 45 22.15 13.90 -7.81
CA GLU A 45 22.46 12.66 -7.12
C GLU A 45 21.17 11.95 -6.64
N PRO A 46 21.00 10.65 -6.94
CA PRO A 46 19.80 9.91 -6.55
C PRO A 46 19.71 9.70 -5.04
N LEU A 47 18.50 9.89 -4.49
CA LEU A 47 18.17 9.53 -3.12
C LEU A 47 18.09 8.01 -2.99
N LYS A 48 18.86 7.45 -2.06
CA LYS A 48 18.90 6.02 -1.77
C LYS A 48 17.80 5.66 -0.80
N GLY A 49 16.91 4.76 -1.17
CA GLY A 49 15.77 4.40 -0.33
C GLY A 49 15.55 2.92 -0.19
N LEU A 50 15.02 2.51 0.96
CA LEU A 50 14.54 1.15 1.17
C LEU A 50 13.02 1.12 1.09
N ILE A 51 12.47 0.28 0.21
CA ILE A 51 11.02 0.22 -0.04
C ILE A 51 10.46 -1.17 0.24
N ALA A 52 9.20 -1.19 0.67
CA ALA A 52 8.42 -2.40 0.84
C ALA A 52 8.00 -2.99 -0.53
N VAL A 53 7.60 -4.27 -0.54
CA VAL A 53 7.28 -5.00 -1.77
C VAL A 53 6.08 -4.43 -2.53
N ASP A 54 5.11 -3.88 -1.81
CA ASP A 54 3.89 -3.25 -2.32
C ASP A 54 4.16 -1.88 -2.97
N ALA A 55 5.25 -1.20 -2.57
CA ALA A 55 5.67 0.06 -3.18
C ALA A 55 6.53 -0.12 -4.44
N GLU A 56 7.08 -1.31 -4.68
CA GLU A 56 8.02 -1.56 -5.80
C GLU A 56 7.44 -1.22 -7.19
N PRO A 57 6.19 -1.59 -7.53
CA PRO A 57 5.61 -1.24 -8.84
C PRO A 57 5.56 0.28 -9.09
N PHE A 58 5.33 1.07 -8.05
CA PHE A 58 5.26 2.53 -8.15
C PHE A 58 6.60 3.13 -8.59
N PHE A 59 7.72 2.72 -7.96
CA PHE A 59 9.05 3.25 -8.31
C PHE A 59 9.62 2.67 -9.62
N LYS A 60 9.05 1.58 -10.12
CA LYS A 60 9.37 1.02 -11.45
C LYS A 60 8.62 1.71 -12.59
N ASP A 61 7.59 2.50 -12.30
CA ASP A 61 6.84 3.21 -13.34
C ASP A 61 7.68 4.34 -13.95
N GLU A 62 7.84 4.31 -15.27
CA GLU A 62 8.64 5.32 -15.99
C GLU A 62 8.09 6.73 -15.86
N ARG A 63 6.76 6.90 -15.67
CA ARG A 63 6.16 8.21 -15.39
C ARG A 63 6.64 8.74 -14.04
N VAL A 64 6.65 7.88 -13.01
CA VAL A 64 7.16 8.24 -11.68
C VAL A 64 8.62 8.65 -11.79
N GLN A 65 9.47 7.82 -12.40
CA GLN A 65 10.90 8.14 -12.56
C GLN A 65 11.13 9.47 -13.30
N ARG A 66 10.38 9.73 -14.38
CA ARG A 66 10.46 11.01 -15.11
C ARG A 66 10.04 12.20 -14.27
N ILE A 67 8.92 12.11 -13.54
CA ILE A 67 8.44 13.17 -12.66
C ILE A 67 9.48 13.46 -11.57
N LEU A 68 9.99 12.42 -10.92
CA LEU A 68 11.00 12.55 -9.86
C LEU A 68 12.29 13.22 -10.37
N SER A 69 12.78 12.82 -11.55
CA SER A 69 13.92 13.47 -12.20
C SER A 69 13.65 14.93 -12.55
N ALA A 70 12.48 15.25 -13.12
CA ALA A 70 12.09 16.63 -13.43
C ALA A 70 12.07 17.53 -12.19
N HIS A 71 11.77 16.96 -11.02
CA HIS A 71 11.82 17.64 -9.73
C HIS A 71 13.21 17.60 -9.04
N LYS A 72 14.27 17.15 -9.73
CA LYS A 72 15.64 17.00 -9.19
C LYS A 72 15.72 16.08 -7.96
N LEU A 73 14.80 15.09 -7.89
CA LEU A 73 14.69 14.10 -6.83
C LEU A 73 14.73 12.66 -7.39
N PRO A 74 15.70 12.29 -8.27
CA PRO A 74 15.81 10.91 -8.72
C PRO A 74 16.04 9.98 -7.53
N VAL A 75 15.62 8.71 -7.66
CA VAL A 75 15.73 7.73 -6.57
C VAL A 75 16.44 6.46 -7.02
N GLN A 76 17.17 5.86 -6.11
CA GLN A 76 17.69 4.51 -6.21
C GLN A 76 17.09 3.69 -5.08
N VAL A 77 16.16 2.79 -5.42
CA VAL A 77 15.41 2.02 -4.42
C VAL A 77 15.91 0.58 -4.32
N GLN A 78 15.96 0.06 -3.10
CA GLN A 78 16.20 -1.35 -2.83
C GLN A 78 15.01 -1.92 -2.05
N ARG A 79 14.49 -3.06 -2.52
CA ARG A 79 13.42 -3.78 -1.84
C ARG A 79 13.95 -4.46 -0.58
N VAL A 80 13.31 -4.20 0.56
CA VAL A 80 13.62 -4.80 1.87
C VAL A 80 12.31 -5.13 2.60
N GLY A 81 12.29 -6.19 3.39
CA GLY A 81 11.15 -6.49 4.27
C GLY A 81 10.94 -5.34 5.25
N SER A 82 9.72 -4.82 5.39
CA SER A 82 9.48 -3.59 6.17
C SER A 82 9.99 -3.67 7.61
N ARG A 83 9.96 -4.86 8.23
CA ARG A 83 10.49 -5.08 9.59
C ARG A 83 12.02 -5.10 9.68
N ASP A 84 12.70 -5.43 8.58
CA ASP A 84 14.17 -5.44 8.52
C ASP A 84 14.75 -4.04 8.33
N MET A 85 13.92 -3.06 7.91
CA MET A 85 14.34 -1.69 7.61
C MET A 85 14.93 -0.95 8.81
N ALA A 86 14.38 -1.17 10.02
CA ALA A 86 14.86 -0.50 11.22
C ALA A 86 16.34 -0.84 11.52
N GLY A 87 16.76 -2.07 11.23
CA GLY A 87 18.16 -2.50 11.34
C GLY A 87 19.09 -1.91 10.28
N LYS A 88 18.56 -1.16 9.31
CA LYS A 88 19.32 -0.44 8.29
C LYS A 88 19.46 1.06 8.56
N VAL A 89 18.90 1.54 9.67
CA VAL A 89 19.11 2.94 10.12
C VAL A 89 20.55 3.09 10.60
N GLN A 90 21.29 4.01 10.00
CA GLN A 90 22.70 4.25 10.28
C GLN A 90 23.01 5.74 10.22
N ALA A 91 23.86 6.23 11.13
CA ALA A 91 24.18 7.65 11.26
C ALA A 91 24.98 8.21 10.06
N SER A 92 25.76 7.37 9.38
CA SER A 92 26.54 7.74 8.19
C SER A 92 26.39 6.66 7.13
N GLY A 93 26.22 7.07 5.87
CA GLY A 93 26.06 6.16 4.74
C GLY A 93 24.76 5.35 4.72
N GLY A 94 23.79 5.67 5.58
CA GLY A 94 22.48 5.04 5.62
C GLY A 94 21.54 5.52 4.50
N PRO A 95 20.34 4.90 4.37
CA PRO A 95 19.33 5.34 3.41
C PRO A 95 18.83 6.76 3.68
N ASP A 96 18.54 7.51 2.62
CA ASP A 96 17.91 8.83 2.67
C ASP A 96 16.43 8.76 3.07
N PHE A 97 15.77 7.65 2.73
CA PHE A 97 14.39 7.40 3.08
C PHE A 97 14.07 5.93 3.24
N PHE A 98 12.95 5.67 3.91
CA PHE A 98 12.30 4.38 3.96
C PHE A 98 10.84 4.53 3.52
N PHE A 99 10.33 3.53 2.81
CA PHE A 99 8.91 3.47 2.48
C PHE A 99 8.35 2.11 2.89
N SER A 100 7.88 2.06 4.13
CA SER A 100 7.49 0.84 4.81
C SER A 100 6.00 0.55 4.67
N SER A 101 5.63 -0.73 4.59
CA SER A 101 4.23 -1.14 4.67
C SER A 101 3.82 -1.24 6.14
N GLY A 102 2.98 -0.30 6.59
CA GLY A 102 2.38 -0.31 7.91
C GLY A 102 3.13 0.55 8.94
N VAL A 103 2.37 1.08 9.89
CA VAL A 103 2.86 1.96 10.96
C VAL A 103 3.80 1.25 11.94
N VAL A 104 3.68 -0.07 12.09
CA VAL A 104 4.54 -0.87 12.98
C VAL A 104 6.00 -0.75 12.56
N ALA A 105 6.29 -1.01 11.28
CA ALA A 105 7.64 -0.91 10.72
C ALA A 105 8.15 0.54 10.76
N ALA A 106 7.30 1.51 10.40
CA ALA A 106 7.67 2.93 10.46
C ALA A 106 8.09 3.39 11.85
N ASN A 107 7.35 2.98 12.88
CA ASN A 107 7.65 3.32 14.26
C ASN A 107 8.98 2.71 14.73
N MET A 108 9.33 1.50 14.27
CA MET A 108 10.66 0.93 14.54
C MET A 108 11.78 1.73 13.88
N ILE A 109 11.58 2.18 12.64
CA ILE A 109 12.56 3.00 11.93
C ILE A 109 12.76 4.33 12.68
N LEU A 110 11.67 4.96 13.13
CA LEU A 110 11.73 6.19 13.93
C LEU A 110 12.41 5.96 15.29
N ASP A 111 12.13 4.85 15.97
CA ASP A 111 12.80 4.50 17.22
C ASP A 111 14.31 4.28 17.02
N ALA A 112 14.70 3.56 15.97
CA ALA A 112 16.11 3.40 15.58
C ALA A 112 16.77 4.74 15.21
N ALA A 113 16.05 5.62 14.52
CA ALA A 113 16.53 6.97 14.21
C ALA A 113 16.77 7.80 15.48
N ARG A 114 15.83 7.76 16.45
CA ARG A 114 16.00 8.43 17.75
C ARG A 114 17.21 7.89 18.51
N LYS A 115 17.39 6.57 18.56
CA LYS A 115 18.55 5.92 19.22
C LYS A 115 19.88 6.32 18.58
N THR A 116 19.88 6.61 17.29
CA THR A 116 21.05 7.10 16.53
C THR A 116 21.15 8.62 16.44
N LYS A 117 20.26 9.36 17.12
CA LYS A 117 20.17 10.83 17.12
C LYS A 117 19.95 11.44 15.72
N LEU A 118 19.32 10.69 14.83
CA LEU A 118 18.90 11.16 13.52
C LEU A 118 17.51 11.80 13.59
N ASN A 119 17.35 12.93 12.91
CA ASN A 119 16.06 13.55 12.73
C ASN A 119 15.33 12.83 11.59
N ALA A 120 14.23 12.16 11.92
CA ALA A 120 13.38 11.50 10.95
C ALA A 120 11.94 12.02 11.05
N THR A 121 11.30 12.20 9.91
CA THR A 121 9.88 12.60 9.83
C THR A 121 9.10 11.56 9.04
N GLN A 122 7.82 11.37 9.37
CA GLN A 122 6.98 10.41 8.68
C GLN A 122 5.75 11.07 8.03
N SER A 123 5.32 10.51 6.90
CA SER A 123 4.06 10.82 6.22
C SER A 123 3.49 9.56 5.58
N SER A 124 2.24 9.59 5.11
CA SER A 124 1.60 8.43 4.47
C SER A 124 0.86 8.88 3.22
N PRO A 125 1.55 9.04 2.08
CA PRO A 125 0.93 9.53 0.85
C PRO A 125 -0.12 8.56 0.30
N PHE A 126 0.01 7.27 0.61
CA PHE A 126 -0.85 6.19 0.14
C PHE A 126 -1.32 5.31 1.30
N HIS A 127 -2.51 4.73 1.15
CA HIS A 127 -3.02 3.74 2.10
C HIS A 127 -3.91 2.72 1.40
N THR A 128 -4.13 1.58 2.05
CA THR A 128 -5.00 0.52 1.58
C THR A 128 -5.56 -0.25 2.77
N PRO A 129 -6.89 -0.41 2.89
CA PRO A 129 -7.49 -1.30 3.88
C PRO A 129 -7.05 -2.75 3.69
N LEU A 130 -7.14 -3.51 4.76
CA LEU A 130 -7.09 -4.96 4.70
C LEU A 130 -8.47 -5.53 4.42
N VAL A 131 -8.49 -6.52 3.55
CA VAL A 131 -9.71 -7.19 3.10
C VAL A 131 -9.45 -8.68 2.95
N VAL A 132 -10.53 -9.45 2.87
CA VAL A 132 -10.47 -10.84 2.44
C VAL A 132 -11.03 -10.91 1.02
N ALA A 133 -10.18 -11.23 0.04
CA ALA A 133 -10.65 -11.58 -1.29
C ALA A 133 -11.30 -12.96 -1.24
N SER A 134 -12.49 -13.07 -1.78
CA SER A 134 -13.29 -14.28 -1.72
C SER A 134 -14.14 -14.45 -2.98
N TRP A 135 -15.10 -15.35 -2.90
CA TRP A 135 -15.96 -15.76 -3.97
C TRP A 135 -17.41 -15.65 -3.51
N GLU A 136 -18.32 -15.23 -4.39
CA GLU A 136 -19.72 -15.02 -4.06
C GLU A 136 -20.38 -16.25 -3.38
N PRO A 137 -20.13 -17.51 -3.82
CA PRO A 137 -20.64 -18.68 -3.11
C PRO A 137 -20.12 -18.81 -1.67
N ILE A 138 -18.85 -18.46 -1.44
CA ILE A 138 -18.23 -18.48 -0.11
C ILE A 138 -18.81 -17.36 0.76
N ALA A 139 -18.94 -16.15 0.23
CA ALA A 139 -19.53 -15.02 0.95
C ALA A 139 -20.99 -15.31 1.36
N LYS A 140 -21.80 -15.86 0.45
CA LYS A 140 -23.18 -16.30 0.75
C LYS A 140 -23.21 -17.39 1.84
N LEU A 141 -22.26 -18.33 1.81
CA LEU A 141 -22.13 -19.35 2.85
C LEU A 141 -21.81 -18.73 4.21
N LEU A 142 -20.91 -17.74 4.27
CA LEU A 142 -20.60 -17.00 5.50
C LEU A 142 -21.83 -16.22 6.02
N VAL A 143 -22.59 -15.58 5.13
CA VAL A 143 -23.85 -14.88 5.49
C VAL A 143 -24.87 -15.85 6.08
N ALA A 144 -25.08 -17.01 5.45
CA ALA A 144 -26.02 -18.03 5.93
C ALA A 144 -25.66 -18.59 7.32
N ASN A 145 -24.41 -18.41 7.74
CA ASN A 145 -23.87 -18.85 9.04
C ASN A 145 -23.54 -17.67 9.97
N GLN A 146 -24.08 -16.48 9.69
CA GLN A 146 -23.95 -15.28 10.54
C GLN A 146 -22.50 -14.80 10.75
N MET A 147 -21.60 -15.14 9.81
CA MET A 147 -20.20 -14.68 9.83
C MET A 147 -19.96 -13.49 8.89
N ALA A 148 -20.96 -13.09 8.10
CA ALA A 148 -20.89 -11.94 7.22
C ALA A 148 -22.28 -11.33 7.00
N LYS A 149 -22.32 -10.10 6.49
CA LYS A 149 -23.53 -9.41 6.03
C LYS A 149 -23.30 -8.87 4.63
N ALA A 150 -24.29 -9.01 3.75
CA ALA A 150 -24.22 -8.39 2.43
C ALA A 150 -24.43 -6.87 2.56
N ASN A 151 -23.60 -6.08 1.89
CA ASN A 151 -23.76 -4.64 1.82
C ASN A 151 -24.46 -4.25 0.49
N PRO A 152 -25.36 -3.25 0.47
CA PRO A 152 -26.04 -2.81 -0.75
C PRO A 152 -25.09 -2.38 -1.89
N ALA A 153 -23.87 -1.95 -1.57
CA ALA A 153 -22.86 -1.60 -2.58
C ALA A 153 -22.25 -2.83 -3.30
N GLY A 154 -22.51 -4.05 -2.83
CA GLY A 154 -22.09 -5.30 -3.48
C GLY A 154 -20.86 -5.98 -2.88
N TYR A 155 -20.22 -5.38 -1.87
CA TYR A 155 -19.24 -6.07 -1.02
C TYR A 155 -19.95 -6.72 0.18
N TYR A 156 -19.19 -7.41 1.03
CA TYR A 156 -19.69 -8.03 2.25
C TYR A 156 -18.95 -7.51 3.47
N GLU A 157 -19.66 -7.24 4.54
CA GLU A 157 -19.12 -6.93 5.85
C GLU A 157 -18.82 -8.25 6.58
N LEU A 158 -17.56 -8.47 6.95
CA LEU A 158 -17.11 -9.70 7.59
C LEU A 158 -17.08 -9.54 9.10
N ASP A 159 -17.86 -10.38 9.80
CA ASP A 159 -17.85 -10.43 11.26
C ASP A 159 -16.62 -11.21 11.74
N MET A 160 -15.58 -10.47 12.12
CA MET A 160 -14.32 -11.07 12.54
C MET A 160 -14.46 -11.85 13.85
N ALA A 161 -15.38 -11.48 14.75
CA ALA A 161 -15.59 -12.20 16.00
C ALA A 161 -16.21 -13.58 15.73
N ALA A 162 -17.30 -13.62 14.97
CA ALA A 162 -17.97 -14.85 14.59
C ALA A 162 -17.06 -15.77 13.77
N LEU A 163 -16.34 -15.21 12.79
CA LEU A 163 -15.41 -15.99 11.97
C LEU A 163 -14.24 -16.54 12.80
N THR A 164 -13.62 -15.71 13.66
CA THR A 164 -12.51 -16.15 14.52
C THR A 164 -12.92 -17.27 15.46
N GLN A 165 -14.10 -17.16 16.06
CA GLN A 165 -14.67 -18.23 16.90
C GLN A 165 -14.89 -19.52 16.10
N ALA A 166 -15.44 -19.45 14.89
CA ALA A 166 -15.63 -20.62 14.03
C ALA A 166 -14.31 -21.31 13.66
N MET A 167 -13.27 -20.52 13.36
CA MET A 167 -11.95 -21.03 13.03
C MET A 167 -11.27 -21.71 14.23
N LEU A 168 -11.37 -21.11 15.43
CA LEU A 168 -10.83 -21.67 16.68
C LEU A 168 -11.59 -22.94 17.10
N ALA A 169 -12.90 -22.99 16.87
CA ALA A 169 -13.72 -24.18 17.06
C ALA A 169 -13.48 -25.28 16.01
N LYS A 170 -12.52 -25.07 15.09
CA LYS A 170 -12.12 -26.03 14.04
C LYS A 170 -13.29 -26.46 13.14
N LYS A 171 -14.28 -25.60 12.93
CA LYS A 171 -15.40 -25.89 12.01
C LYS A 171 -14.87 -26.16 10.61
N ARG A 172 -15.44 -27.15 9.91
CA ARG A 172 -15.11 -27.44 8.51
C ARG A 172 -16.13 -26.81 7.58
N TRP A 173 -15.74 -26.55 6.34
CA TRP A 173 -16.66 -25.98 5.34
C TRP A 173 -17.91 -26.83 5.15
N LYS A 174 -17.75 -28.16 5.09
CA LYS A 174 -18.88 -29.10 5.00
C LYS A 174 -19.87 -29.07 6.18
N ASP A 175 -19.43 -28.61 7.35
CA ASP A 175 -20.27 -28.54 8.56
C ASP A 175 -21.13 -27.25 8.60
N LEU A 176 -20.93 -26.33 7.65
CA LEU A 176 -21.68 -25.08 7.58
C LEU A 176 -23.06 -25.28 6.94
N LYS A 177 -24.04 -24.48 7.37
CA LYS A 177 -25.37 -24.44 6.74
C LYS A 177 -25.22 -24.01 5.28
N GLY A 178 -25.71 -24.82 4.34
CA GLY A 178 -25.61 -24.52 2.89
C GLY A 178 -24.29 -24.95 2.25
N SER A 179 -23.54 -25.85 2.88
CA SER A 179 -22.22 -26.32 2.43
C SER A 179 -22.20 -26.99 1.05
N SER A 180 -23.35 -27.34 0.45
CA SER A 180 -23.41 -27.90 -0.90
C SER A 180 -22.80 -27.00 -1.97
N ALA A 181 -22.74 -25.68 -1.74
CA ALA A 181 -22.05 -24.73 -2.62
C ALA A 181 -20.51 -24.82 -2.54
N TYR A 182 -19.99 -25.44 -1.47
CA TYR A 182 -18.56 -25.63 -1.23
C TYR A 182 -18.30 -26.80 -0.28
N ASP A 183 -18.54 -28.03 -0.76
CA ASP A 183 -18.45 -29.24 0.05
C ASP A 183 -16.99 -29.70 0.22
N VAL A 184 -16.28 -29.03 1.12
CA VAL A 184 -14.87 -29.31 1.40
C VAL A 184 -14.70 -29.73 2.87
N SER A 185 -13.98 -30.83 3.09
CA SER A 185 -13.74 -31.36 4.43
C SER A 185 -12.69 -30.58 5.25
N ARG A 186 -12.01 -29.59 4.67
CA ARG A 186 -11.00 -28.79 5.37
C ARG A 186 -11.62 -27.77 6.31
N SER A 187 -10.83 -27.31 7.27
CA SER A 187 -11.25 -26.27 8.21
C SER A 187 -11.58 -24.96 7.50
N VAL A 188 -12.55 -24.21 8.03
CA VAL A 188 -12.70 -22.79 7.75
C VAL A 188 -11.45 -22.09 8.30
N LEU A 189 -10.69 -21.47 7.41
CA LEU A 189 -9.50 -20.68 7.70
C LEU A 189 -9.38 -19.59 6.65
N VAL A 190 -8.88 -18.42 7.06
CA VAL A 190 -8.43 -17.38 6.14
C VAL A 190 -6.98 -17.65 5.77
N SER A 191 -6.69 -17.75 4.48
CA SER A 191 -5.32 -17.89 3.97
C SER A 191 -4.55 -16.59 4.17
N THR A 192 -3.41 -16.68 4.86
CA THR A 192 -2.51 -15.56 5.13
C THR A 192 -1.10 -15.87 4.66
N THR A 193 -0.30 -14.82 4.49
CA THR A 193 1.15 -14.93 4.30
C THR A 193 1.87 -15.44 5.56
N ASP A 194 3.15 -15.80 5.44
CA ASP A 194 4.00 -16.16 6.58
C ASP A 194 4.18 -14.96 7.53
N ILE A 195 3.71 -15.10 8.77
CA ILE A 195 3.76 -14.05 9.80
C ILE A 195 5.19 -13.67 10.20
N ARG A 196 6.16 -14.57 10.01
CA ARG A 196 7.59 -14.31 10.26
C ARG A 196 8.19 -13.34 9.27
N ARG A 197 7.53 -13.10 8.12
CA ARG A 197 8.02 -12.19 7.08
C ARG A 197 7.07 -11.06 6.69
N SER A 198 5.75 -11.28 6.75
CA SER A 198 4.75 -10.38 6.16
C SER A 198 3.99 -9.52 7.16
N ASN A 199 3.80 -8.24 6.82
CA ASN A 199 2.94 -7.30 7.53
C ASN A 199 1.45 -7.71 7.46
N SER A 200 0.98 -8.23 6.32
CA SER A 200 -0.43 -8.64 6.16
C SER A 200 -0.82 -9.68 7.23
N ALA A 201 0.01 -10.70 7.45
CA ALA A 201 -0.25 -11.69 8.49
C ALA A 201 -0.16 -11.14 9.92
N ALA A 202 0.72 -10.16 10.17
CA ALA A 202 0.75 -9.47 11.46
C ALA A 202 -0.55 -8.68 11.71
N MET A 203 -1.08 -8.02 10.69
CA MET A 203 -2.35 -7.30 10.81
C MET A 203 -3.56 -8.24 10.92
N TYR A 204 -3.51 -9.42 10.32
CA TYR A 204 -4.50 -10.48 10.57
C TYR A 204 -4.47 -10.93 12.04
N LEU A 205 -3.29 -11.10 12.63
CA LEU A 205 -3.15 -11.39 14.06
C LEU A 205 -3.74 -10.27 14.93
N ALA A 206 -3.52 -9.01 14.56
CA ALA A 206 -4.11 -7.86 15.26
C ALA A 206 -5.65 -7.82 15.16
N LEU A 207 -6.22 -8.09 13.98
CA LEU A 207 -7.67 -8.13 13.80
C LEU A 207 -8.31 -9.30 14.56
N THR A 208 -7.70 -10.48 14.51
CA THR A 208 -8.24 -11.65 15.22
C THR A 208 -8.08 -11.54 16.74
N SER A 209 -7.05 -10.87 17.24
CA SER A 209 -6.93 -10.58 18.68
C SER A 209 -7.95 -9.55 19.14
N GLN A 210 -8.15 -8.47 18.38
CA GLN A 210 -9.19 -7.49 18.65
C GLN A 210 -10.58 -8.14 18.62
N ALA A 211 -10.84 -9.04 17.67
CA ALA A 211 -12.11 -9.75 17.56
C ALA A 211 -12.40 -10.67 18.76
N LEU A 212 -11.36 -11.20 19.42
CA LEU A 212 -11.52 -12.00 20.64
C LEU A 212 -11.65 -11.16 21.90
N LEU A 213 -10.92 -10.05 21.98
CA LEU A 213 -10.83 -9.22 23.17
C LEU A 213 -11.93 -8.15 23.23
N GLY A 214 -12.40 -7.68 22.08
CA GLY A 214 -13.29 -6.52 21.93
C GLY A 214 -12.54 -5.19 21.83
N GLU A 215 -11.24 -5.17 22.13
CA GLU A 215 -10.39 -3.98 22.15
C GLU A 215 -8.96 -4.30 21.67
N VAL A 216 -8.15 -3.26 21.45
CA VAL A 216 -6.75 -3.41 21.03
C VAL A 216 -5.93 -3.91 22.22
N VAL A 217 -5.05 -4.88 21.97
CA VAL A 217 -4.12 -5.39 22.99
C VAL A 217 -3.21 -4.25 23.48
N SER A 218 -3.25 -3.98 24.78
CA SER A 218 -2.55 -2.86 25.43
C SER A 218 -1.46 -3.27 26.42
N ASP A 219 -1.33 -4.55 26.73
CA ASP A 219 -0.33 -5.06 27.67
C ASP A 219 0.29 -6.39 27.21
N ARG A 220 1.45 -6.71 27.79
CA ARG A 220 2.27 -7.87 27.39
C ARG A 220 1.65 -9.21 27.78
N ALA A 221 0.97 -9.30 28.92
CA ALA A 221 0.39 -10.56 29.38
C ALA A 221 -0.80 -10.96 28.49
N THR A 222 -1.64 -9.99 28.14
CA THR A 222 -2.72 -10.16 27.17
C THR A 222 -2.16 -10.49 25.78
N ALA A 223 -1.11 -9.79 25.34
CA ALA A 223 -0.43 -10.07 24.06
C ALA A 223 0.00 -11.54 23.95
N GLN A 224 0.72 -12.05 24.95
CA GLN A 224 1.19 -13.43 24.97
C GLN A 224 0.04 -14.43 24.99
N THR A 225 -0.96 -14.20 25.84
CA THR A 225 -2.11 -15.11 26.00
C THR A 225 -2.94 -15.20 24.72
N GLN A 226 -3.24 -14.06 24.09
CA GLN A 226 -4.01 -14.02 22.85
C GLN A 226 -3.22 -14.62 21.69
N ALA A 227 -1.93 -14.29 21.56
CA ALA A 227 -1.08 -14.83 20.51
C ALA A 227 -0.94 -16.36 20.59
N GLN A 228 -0.78 -16.91 21.80
CA GLN A 228 -0.74 -18.36 22.01
C GLN A 228 -2.02 -19.04 21.52
N LYS A 229 -3.18 -18.48 21.86
CA LYS A 229 -4.48 -19.00 21.44
C LYS A 229 -4.69 -18.90 19.93
N LEU A 230 -4.25 -17.80 19.33
CA LEU A 230 -4.42 -17.51 17.90
C LEU A 230 -3.39 -18.22 17.01
N ALA A 231 -2.31 -18.76 17.57
CA ALA A 231 -1.27 -19.45 16.81
C ALA A 231 -1.83 -20.60 15.95
N GLU A 232 -2.83 -21.33 16.44
CA GLU A 232 -3.53 -22.39 15.71
C GLU A 232 -4.14 -21.92 14.37
N LEU A 233 -4.50 -20.64 14.24
CA LEU A 233 -5.02 -20.07 13.00
C LEU A 233 -3.96 -19.99 11.90
N PHE A 234 -2.68 -19.94 12.27
CA PHE A 234 -1.55 -19.92 11.34
C PHE A 234 -1.01 -21.33 11.12
N LYS A 235 -0.80 -22.11 12.19
CA LYS A 235 -0.27 -23.48 12.14
C LYS A 235 -1.04 -24.39 11.17
N ARG A 236 -2.38 -24.28 11.18
CA ARG A 236 -3.26 -25.17 10.40
C ARG A 236 -3.36 -24.82 8.92
N GLN A 237 -2.73 -23.73 8.45
CA GLN A 237 -2.80 -23.33 7.04
C GLN A 237 -1.85 -24.13 6.14
N GLY A 238 -0.84 -24.78 6.71
CA GLY A 238 0.20 -25.45 5.95
C GLY A 238 1.22 -24.46 5.37
N TYR A 239 1.62 -24.64 4.11
CA TYR A 239 2.53 -23.71 3.44
C TYR A 239 1.89 -22.32 3.31
N GLN A 240 2.64 -21.29 3.66
CA GLN A 240 2.21 -19.89 3.56
C GLN A 240 3.20 -19.11 2.71
N GLU A 241 2.68 -18.31 1.80
CA GLU A 241 3.47 -17.45 0.94
C GLU A 241 4.20 -16.37 1.76
N ASN A 242 5.45 -16.07 1.40
CA ASN A 242 6.24 -15.07 2.12
C ASN A 242 5.73 -13.64 1.89
N TYR A 243 5.07 -13.40 0.75
CA TYR A 243 4.60 -12.09 0.30
C TYR A 243 3.17 -12.18 -0.19
N VAL A 244 2.42 -11.10 0.00
CA VAL A 244 0.99 -11.04 -0.34
C VAL A 244 0.73 -11.19 -1.84
N ASN A 245 1.70 -10.87 -2.69
CA ASN A 245 1.58 -11.07 -4.14
C ASN A 245 1.42 -12.55 -4.48
N GLY A 246 2.23 -13.44 -3.89
CA GLY A 246 2.09 -14.89 -4.12
C GLY A 246 0.74 -15.43 -3.64
N ALA A 247 0.28 -14.97 -2.47
CA ALA A 247 -1.04 -15.35 -1.95
C ALA A 247 -2.19 -14.88 -2.86
N PHE A 248 -2.02 -13.72 -3.49
CA PHE A 248 -2.99 -13.18 -4.44
C PHE A 248 -2.93 -13.88 -5.80
N ASP A 249 -1.75 -14.22 -6.30
CA ASP A 249 -1.57 -15.01 -7.52
C ASP A 249 -2.26 -16.38 -7.40
N ASP A 250 -2.13 -17.03 -6.24
CA ASP A 250 -2.85 -18.26 -5.91
C ASP A 250 -4.38 -18.09 -5.99
N TYR A 251 -4.90 -17.00 -5.43
CA TYR A 251 -6.33 -16.65 -5.51
C TYR A 251 -6.79 -16.47 -6.96
N LEU A 252 -6.02 -15.74 -7.77
CA LEU A 252 -6.36 -15.48 -9.17
C LEU A 252 -6.29 -16.74 -10.04
N ALA A 253 -5.18 -17.48 -9.94
CA ALA A 253 -4.85 -18.58 -10.87
C ALA A 253 -5.55 -19.89 -10.52
N ILE A 254 -5.67 -20.22 -9.23
CA ILE A 254 -6.14 -21.55 -8.79
C ILE A 254 -7.61 -21.49 -8.34
N GLY A 255 -8.04 -20.35 -7.81
CA GLY A 255 -9.45 -20.09 -7.54
C GLY A 255 -9.96 -20.64 -6.20
N MET A 256 -11.29 -20.65 -6.05
CA MET A 256 -11.99 -20.96 -4.79
C MET A 256 -11.66 -22.33 -4.19
N GLY A 257 -11.26 -23.30 -5.01
CA GLY A 257 -10.87 -24.64 -4.57
C GLY A 257 -9.67 -24.61 -3.62
N LYS A 258 -8.63 -23.83 -3.96
CA LYS A 258 -7.44 -23.65 -3.12
C LYS A 258 -7.62 -22.51 -2.13
N THR A 259 -8.11 -21.36 -2.58
CA THR A 259 -8.08 -20.11 -1.81
C THR A 259 -9.47 -19.45 -1.72
N PRO A 260 -10.36 -19.95 -0.83
CA PRO A 260 -11.72 -19.45 -0.67
C PRO A 260 -11.75 -18.12 0.09
N LEU A 261 -10.75 -17.87 0.93
CA LEU A 261 -10.59 -16.65 1.73
C LEU A 261 -9.10 -16.26 1.70
N ALA A 262 -8.73 -15.22 0.95
CA ALA A 262 -7.35 -14.72 0.88
C ALA A 262 -7.25 -13.38 1.62
N PHE A 263 -6.44 -13.30 2.69
CA PHE A 263 -6.21 -12.05 3.40
C PHE A 263 -5.16 -11.19 2.68
N ILE A 264 -5.59 -10.05 2.15
CA ILE A 264 -4.81 -9.21 1.25
C ILE A 264 -5.04 -7.72 1.53
N TYR A 265 -4.33 -6.88 0.79
CA TYR A 265 -4.64 -5.45 0.72
C TYR A 265 -5.65 -5.17 -0.39
N GLU A 266 -6.58 -4.23 -0.15
CA GLU A 266 -7.61 -3.83 -1.13
C GLU A 266 -7.02 -3.37 -2.47
N ASN A 267 -5.88 -2.66 -2.44
CA ASN A 267 -5.23 -2.15 -3.64
C ASN A 267 -4.90 -3.26 -4.66
N GLN A 268 -4.59 -4.48 -4.20
CA GLN A 268 -4.30 -5.60 -5.10
C GLN A 268 -5.52 -6.00 -5.94
N MET A 269 -6.71 -5.99 -5.34
CA MET A 269 -7.96 -6.28 -6.05
C MET A 269 -8.33 -5.15 -7.00
N LEU A 270 -8.19 -3.89 -6.57
CA LEU A 270 -8.50 -2.75 -7.45
C LEU A 270 -7.52 -2.66 -8.62
N ALA A 271 -6.21 -2.82 -8.38
CA ALA A 271 -5.20 -2.83 -9.44
C ALA A 271 -5.45 -3.95 -10.45
N HIS A 272 -5.81 -5.15 -9.97
CA HIS A 272 -6.20 -6.26 -10.84
C HIS A 272 -7.45 -5.92 -11.66
N ALA A 273 -8.51 -5.41 -11.01
CA ALA A 273 -9.75 -5.07 -11.68
C ALA A 273 -9.56 -3.97 -12.74
N LEU A 274 -8.74 -2.96 -12.47
CA LEU A 274 -8.40 -1.90 -13.44
C LEU A 274 -7.59 -2.42 -14.64
N LYS A 275 -6.69 -3.38 -14.43
CA LYS A 275 -5.77 -3.89 -15.47
C LYS A 275 -6.38 -5.02 -16.30
N SER A 276 -7.07 -5.94 -15.65
CA SER A 276 -7.48 -7.23 -16.22
C SER A 276 -8.99 -7.47 -16.13
N GLY A 277 -9.74 -6.55 -15.49
CA GLY A 277 -11.14 -6.78 -15.15
C GLY A 277 -11.31 -7.63 -13.90
N ILE A 278 -12.55 -7.72 -13.41
CA ILE A 278 -12.93 -8.55 -12.26
C ILE A 278 -13.91 -9.64 -12.73
N ARG A 279 -13.73 -10.88 -12.26
CA ARG A 279 -14.71 -11.95 -12.54
C ARG A 279 -15.95 -11.74 -11.69
N LYS A 280 -17.11 -12.11 -12.23
CA LYS A 280 -18.41 -11.84 -11.58
C LYS A 280 -18.52 -12.49 -10.20
N GLU A 281 -17.89 -13.64 -10.02
CA GLU A 281 -17.89 -14.38 -8.77
C GLU A 281 -16.89 -13.85 -7.73
N MET A 282 -15.98 -12.94 -8.09
CA MET A 282 -14.99 -12.40 -7.16
C MET A 282 -15.61 -11.27 -6.33
N VAL A 283 -15.48 -11.37 -5.01
CA VAL A 283 -16.07 -10.40 -4.08
C VAL A 283 -15.08 -10.01 -2.99
N LEU A 284 -15.24 -8.80 -2.45
CA LEU A 284 -14.54 -8.35 -1.26
C LEU A 284 -15.37 -8.61 0.00
N LEU A 285 -14.75 -9.26 0.97
CA LEU A 285 -15.21 -9.32 2.35
C LEU A 285 -14.36 -8.30 3.14
N VAL A 286 -15.00 -7.26 3.69
CA VAL A 286 -14.35 -6.20 4.46
C VAL A 286 -14.50 -6.51 5.96
N PRO A 287 -13.40 -6.83 6.69
CA PRO A 287 -13.41 -7.03 8.13
C PRO A 287 -14.10 -5.89 8.88
N GLN A 288 -14.86 -6.23 9.93
CA GLN A 288 -15.52 -5.27 10.82
C GLN A 288 -15.07 -5.52 12.28
N PRO A 289 -14.21 -4.65 12.86
CA PRO A 289 -13.48 -3.56 12.20
C PRO A 289 -12.42 -4.08 11.21
N THR A 290 -11.93 -3.21 10.33
CA THR A 290 -10.72 -3.44 9.52
C THR A 290 -9.55 -2.60 10.03
N ILE A 291 -8.34 -2.85 9.51
CA ILE A 291 -7.17 -2.00 9.69
C ILE A 291 -6.86 -1.33 8.34
N VAL A 292 -6.67 -0.02 8.36
CA VAL A 292 -6.16 0.73 7.21
C VAL A 292 -4.63 0.68 7.21
N ASN A 293 -4.04 -0.11 6.32
CA ASN A 293 -2.59 -0.17 6.16
C ASN A 293 -2.11 1.10 5.47
N LYS A 294 -1.37 1.93 6.21
CA LYS A 294 -0.65 3.08 5.66
C LYS A 294 0.65 2.60 5.01
N VAL A 295 0.97 3.09 3.82
CA VAL A 295 2.33 2.97 3.27
C VAL A 295 3.09 4.20 3.74
N VAL A 296 3.99 4.00 4.71
CA VAL A 296 4.57 5.08 5.50
C VAL A 296 5.93 5.47 4.96
N TRP A 297 6.02 6.71 4.51
CA TRP A 297 7.25 7.36 4.09
C TRP A 297 7.97 7.93 5.30
N VAL A 298 9.18 7.46 5.57
CA VAL A 298 10.07 7.98 6.62
C VAL A 298 11.25 8.67 5.95
N ALA A 299 11.30 9.99 6.05
CA ALA A 299 12.38 10.82 5.53
C ALA A 299 13.48 10.99 6.57
N MET A 300 14.73 10.70 6.18
CA MET A 300 15.92 10.82 7.04
C MET A 300 16.69 12.14 6.82
N ASN A 301 16.28 12.93 5.83
CA ASN A 301 16.84 14.24 5.53
C ASN A 301 15.84 15.13 4.77
N GLU A 302 16.21 16.40 4.57
CA GLU A 302 15.34 17.39 3.93
C GLU A 302 15.01 17.09 2.45
N ARG A 303 15.93 16.46 1.69
CA ARG A 303 15.63 16.07 0.30
C ARG A 303 14.58 14.96 0.27
N ALA A 304 14.71 13.97 1.14
CA ALA A 304 13.71 12.92 1.31
C ALA A 304 12.37 13.45 1.83
N LYS A 305 12.38 14.50 2.65
CA LYS A 305 11.16 15.17 3.10
C LYS A 305 10.41 15.82 1.93
N ARG A 306 11.13 16.59 1.09
CA ARG A 306 10.56 17.17 -0.14
C ARG A 306 10.02 16.11 -1.09
N LEU A 307 10.70 14.96 -1.19
CA LEU A 307 10.20 13.84 -1.98
C LEU A 307 8.89 13.29 -1.40
N GLY A 308 8.79 13.09 -0.08
CA GLY A 308 7.53 12.69 0.57
C GLY A 308 6.37 13.67 0.34
N GLU A 309 6.65 14.98 0.40
CA GLU A 309 5.69 16.04 0.08
C GLU A 309 5.26 15.99 -1.39
N LEU A 310 6.20 15.76 -2.31
CA LEU A 310 5.92 15.60 -3.74
C LEU A 310 5.03 14.37 -4.01
N LEU A 311 5.33 13.22 -3.37
CA LEU A 311 4.51 12.02 -3.48
C LEU A 311 3.05 12.29 -3.10
N ALA A 312 2.81 13.09 -2.06
CA ALA A 312 1.47 13.42 -1.57
C ALA A 312 0.73 14.50 -2.40
N SER A 313 1.46 15.41 -3.04
CA SER A 313 0.88 16.62 -3.67
C SER A 313 0.85 16.60 -5.20
N ASN A 314 1.73 15.84 -5.85
CA ASN A 314 1.78 15.77 -7.31
C ASN A 314 0.64 14.89 -7.85
N LYS A 315 -0.23 15.47 -8.67
CA LYS A 315 -1.42 14.79 -9.20
C LYS A 315 -1.10 13.60 -10.08
N GLU A 316 -0.02 13.65 -10.86
CA GLU A 316 0.37 12.54 -11.72
C GLU A 316 0.92 11.37 -10.90
N LEU A 317 1.71 11.64 -9.84
CA LEU A 317 2.14 10.61 -8.90
C LEU A 317 0.95 9.98 -8.16
N GLN A 318 0.00 10.79 -7.68
CA GLN A 318 -1.23 10.28 -7.06
C GLN A 318 -2.07 9.45 -8.05
N ALA A 319 -2.11 9.83 -9.34
CA ALA A 319 -2.79 9.05 -10.37
C ALA A 319 -2.13 7.68 -10.60
N VAL A 320 -0.79 7.60 -10.65
CA VAL A 320 -0.08 6.32 -10.74
C VAL A 320 -0.37 5.44 -9.52
N ALA A 321 -0.37 6.01 -8.31
CA ALA A 321 -0.72 5.26 -7.10
C ALA A 321 -2.16 4.72 -7.15
N LEU A 322 -3.09 5.50 -7.66
CA LEU A 322 -4.48 5.09 -7.85
C LEU A 322 -4.63 3.98 -8.91
N GLU A 323 -3.86 4.02 -10.00
CA GLU A 323 -3.80 2.93 -10.99
C GLU A 323 -3.26 1.63 -10.38
N LEU A 324 -2.39 1.73 -9.38
CA LEU A 324 -1.93 0.63 -8.53
C LEU A 324 -2.91 0.29 -7.39
N GLY A 325 -4.11 0.84 -7.43
CA GLY A 325 -5.23 0.56 -6.54
C GLY A 325 -5.14 1.21 -5.16
N PHE A 326 -4.12 2.02 -4.87
CA PHE A 326 -3.99 2.67 -3.57
C PHE A 326 -5.04 3.77 -3.39
N ARG A 327 -5.47 3.96 -2.15
CA ARG A 327 -6.20 5.15 -1.74
C ARG A 327 -5.22 6.30 -1.52
N THR A 328 -5.63 7.47 -1.99
CA THR A 328 -4.85 8.70 -2.06
C THR A 328 -5.54 9.81 -1.26
N GLY A 329 -5.03 11.05 -1.35
CA GLY A 329 -5.69 12.22 -0.76
C GLY A 329 -7.03 12.61 -1.43
N ASP A 330 -7.46 11.89 -2.47
CA ASP A 330 -8.71 12.13 -3.21
C ASP A 330 -9.64 10.90 -3.15
N PRO A 331 -10.53 10.83 -2.15
CA PRO A 331 -11.49 9.73 -2.01
C PRO A 331 -12.47 9.62 -3.19
N ALA A 332 -12.79 10.73 -3.87
CA ALA A 332 -13.69 10.73 -5.01
C ALA A 332 -13.04 10.10 -6.24
N ALA A 333 -11.76 10.38 -6.49
CA ALA A 333 -10.99 9.72 -7.53
C ALA A 333 -10.88 8.20 -7.28
N PHE A 334 -10.68 7.79 -6.02
CA PHE A 334 -10.69 6.37 -5.66
C PHE A 334 -12.04 5.70 -5.94
N ALA A 335 -13.15 6.30 -5.48
CA ALA A 335 -14.49 5.78 -5.72
C ALA A 335 -14.80 5.66 -7.24
N ALA A 336 -14.42 6.66 -8.03
CA ALA A 336 -14.57 6.64 -9.48
C ALA A 336 -13.74 5.53 -10.15
N ALA A 337 -12.50 5.31 -9.68
CA ALA A 337 -11.67 4.22 -10.18
C ALA A 337 -12.27 2.84 -9.87
N ALA A 338 -12.76 2.63 -8.63
CA ALA A 338 -13.43 1.39 -8.24
C ALA A 338 -14.71 1.15 -9.05
N GLN A 339 -15.53 2.19 -9.25
CA GLN A 339 -16.73 2.11 -10.09
C GLN A 339 -16.38 1.74 -11.54
N ARG A 340 -15.38 2.39 -12.14
CA ARG A 340 -14.91 2.06 -13.49
C ARG A 340 -14.38 0.63 -13.59
N ALA A 341 -13.74 0.13 -12.54
CA ALA A 341 -13.24 -1.23 -12.46
C ALA A 341 -14.35 -2.27 -12.22
N GLY A 342 -15.58 -1.84 -11.90
CA GLY A 342 -16.67 -2.73 -11.51
C GLY A 342 -16.46 -3.41 -10.15
N LEU A 343 -15.58 -2.88 -9.30
CA LEU A 343 -15.25 -3.45 -8.00
C LEU A 343 -16.05 -2.74 -6.90
N ALA A 344 -16.89 -3.50 -6.19
CA ALA A 344 -17.56 -3.01 -4.99
C ALA A 344 -16.56 -2.86 -3.82
N VAL A 345 -16.50 -1.67 -3.23
CA VAL A 345 -15.57 -1.31 -2.14
C VAL A 345 -16.30 -0.53 -1.05
N ASP A 346 -15.76 -0.53 0.18
CA ASP A 346 -16.22 0.36 1.24
C ASP A 346 -15.55 1.73 1.09
N THR A 347 -16.29 2.72 0.56
CA THR A 347 -15.75 4.07 0.36
C THR A 347 -15.65 4.88 1.66
N GLN A 348 -16.35 4.50 2.72
CA GLN A 348 -16.44 5.29 3.95
C GLN A 348 -15.46 4.81 5.02
N LEU A 349 -15.21 3.50 5.13
CA LEU A 349 -14.31 2.90 6.12
C LEU A 349 -14.63 3.35 7.55
N ASN A 350 -15.91 3.29 7.94
CA ASN A 350 -16.37 3.83 9.22
C ASN A 350 -15.92 3.01 10.45
N ASN A 351 -15.58 1.74 10.27
CA ASN A 351 -15.26 0.82 11.35
C ASN A 351 -13.81 0.34 11.22
N VAL A 352 -12.89 1.16 11.72
CA VAL A 352 -11.44 0.93 11.63
C VAL A 352 -10.85 0.88 13.03
N VAL A 353 -9.85 0.01 13.19
CA VAL A 353 -9.04 -0.09 14.39
C VAL A 353 -7.55 0.03 14.03
N ASP A 354 -6.73 0.48 14.98
CA ASP A 354 -5.27 0.43 14.85
C ASP A 354 -4.73 -0.91 15.37
N PRO A 355 -3.60 -1.41 14.82
CA PRO A 355 -2.92 -2.54 15.43
C PRO A 355 -2.35 -2.15 16.81
N PRO A 356 -2.07 -3.14 17.68
CA PRO A 356 -1.27 -2.93 18.89
C PRO A 356 0.03 -2.17 18.63
N ALA A 357 0.57 -1.53 19.68
CA ALA A 357 1.86 -0.86 19.61
C ALA A 357 2.96 -1.82 19.10
N PHE A 358 3.99 -1.29 18.43
CA PHE A 358 4.95 -2.13 17.71
C PHE A 358 5.60 -3.20 18.60
N ASP A 359 6.02 -2.85 19.83
CA ASP A 359 6.59 -3.83 20.78
C ASP A 359 5.64 -4.98 21.12
N LEU A 360 4.35 -4.68 21.32
CA LEU A 360 3.33 -5.70 21.60
C LEU A 360 3.05 -6.55 20.36
N MET A 361 2.99 -5.93 19.18
CA MET A 361 2.85 -6.68 17.93
C MET A 361 4.01 -7.65 17.70
N PHE A 362 5.25 -7.25 17.99
CA PHE A 362 6.40 -8.14 17.91
C PHE A 362 6.32 -9.29 18.90
N GLU A 363 5.99 -9.01 20.16
CA GLU A 363 5.77 -10.06 21.16
C GLU A 363 4.74 -11.09 20.67
N MET A 364 3.62 -10.62 20.13
CA MET A 364 2.58 -11.49 19.59
C MET A 364 3.07 -12.32 18.39
N ILE A 365 3.79 -11.69 17.45
CA ILE A 365 4.37 -12.38 16.30
C ILE A 365 5.39 -13.43 16.75
N ASP A 366 6.25 -13.12 17.72
CA ASP A 366 7.29 -14.02 18.22
C ASP A 366 6.68 -15.24 18.92
N VAL A 367 5.60 -15.04 19.68
CA VAL A 367 4.82 -16.14 20.26
C VAL A 367 4.26 -17.03 19.16
N VAL A 368 3.54 -16.48 18.18
CA VAL A 368 2.99 -17.28 17.06
C VAL A 368 4.10 -17.99 16.28
N SER A 369 5.22 -17.31 16.03
CA SER A 369 6.36 -17.87 15.29
C SER A 369 6.99 -19.05 16.02
N ARG A 370 7.13 -18.99 17.35
CA ARG A 370 7.59 -20.11 18.17
C ARG A 370 6.61 -21.27 18.15
N GLU A 371 5.32 -20.99 18.25
CA GLU A 371 4.27 -22.00 18.18
C GLU A 371 4.20 -22.70 16.82
N MET A 372 4.49 -22.00 15.72
CA MET A 372 4.56 -22.59 14.38
C MET A 372 5.74 -23.54 14.17
N ASN A 373 6.78 -23.46 15.00
CA ASN A 373 7.95 -24.34 14.94
C ASN A 373 7.84 -25.58 15.86
N GLN A 374 6.76 -25.67 16.66
CA GLN A 374 6.42 -26.81 17.51
C GLN A 374 5.37 -27.68 16.83
#